data_AF-A0A938A523-F1
#
_entry.id   AF-A0A938A523-F1
#
_cell.length_a   1.000
_cell.length_b   1.000
_cell.length_c   1.000
_cell.angle_alpha   90.00
_cell.angle_beta   90.00
_cell.angle_gamma   90.00
#
_symmetry.space_group_name_H-M   'P 1'
#
loop_
_entity.id
_entity.type
_entity.pdbx_description
1 polymer ?
#
loop_
_entity_poly.entity_id
_entity_poly.type
_entity_poly.pdbx_seq_one_letter_code
_entity_poly.pdbx_strand_id
1 'polypeptide(L)'
;RISCAAGCGACCRQPVPVSDVEAWWLIDLVEKMPEPRRAVIRARFAEAERKLDSTGLGILDVHGRSKNEYRQFAKAYFDLRLDCPFLEKERCSIHAARPLACREHLVTSPPQHCSTGSSGLVQGVRSAPMAGALLRLTSEDTPPRPRATLLALLLRWLALNPKPTAVKPAQEWIERLMAIQSSLARGEGNVPES
;
A
#
# COMPACT_ATOMS: atom_id res chain seq x y z
N ARG A 1 -18.78 -14.83 -5.78
CA ARG A 1 -17.67 -15.24 -6.67
C ARG A 1 -16.73 -14.06 -6.85
N ILE A 2 -15.41 -14.25 -6.75
CA ILE A 2 -14.43 -13.19 -7.01
C ILE A 2 -14.37 -12.93 -8.52
N SER A 3 -14.39 -11.65 -8.93
CA SER A 3 -14.35 -11.22 -10.33
C SER A 3 -12.96 -10.75 -10.78
N CYS A 4 -12.01 -10.60 -9.85
CA CYS A 4 -10.63 -10.27 -10.15
C CYS A 4 -9.97 -11.35 -11.04
N ALA A 5 -9.31 -10.92 -12.11
CA ALA A 5 -8.57 -11.79 -13.01
C ALA A 5 -7.26 -11.13 -13.47
N ALA A 6 -6.32 -11.95 -13.94
CA ALA A 6 -5.09 -11.45 -14.55
C ALA A 6 -5.42 -10.59 -15.79
N GLY A 7 -4.74 -9.45 -15.95
CA GLY A 7 -4.95 -8.54 -17.08
C GLY A 7 -5.95 -7.40 -16.83
N CYS A 8 -6.53 -7.26 -15.63
CA CYS A 8 -7.45 -6.15 -15.35
C CYS A 8 -6.76 -4.83 -14.96
N GLY A 9 -5.59 -4.88 -14.30
CA GLY A 9 -4.75 -3.72 -13.92
C GLY A 9 -5.37 -2.59 -13.09
N ALA A 10 -6.69 -2.56 -12.85
CA ALA A 10 -7.39 -1.41 -12.27
C ALA A 10 -6.89 -1.03 -10.86
N CYS A 11 -6.64 -2.02 -10.00
CA CYS A 11 -6.10 -1.78 -8.66
C CYS A 11 -4.64 -1.28 -8.67
N CYS A 12 -3.90 -1.47 -9.77
CA CYS A 12 -2.51 -1.02 -9.91
C CYS A 12 -2.39 0.48 -10.18
N ARG A 13 -3.50 1.22 -10.17
CA ARG A 13 -3.56 2.70 -10.28
C ARG A 13 -4.17 3.36 -9.05
N GLN A 14 -4.28 2.61 -7.96
CA GLN A 14 -4.75 3.10 -6.66
C GLN A 14 -3.56 3.56 -5.81
N PRO A 15 -3.76 4.47 -4.84
CA PRO A 15 -2.74 4.85 -3.87
C PRO A 15 -2.50 3.71 -2.87
N VAL A 16 -1.71 2.71 -3.25
CA VAL A 16 -1.47 1.52 -2.42
C VAL A 16 -0.60 1.89 -1.21
N PRO A 17 -1.11 1.80 0.03
CA PRO A 17 -0.29 1.95 1.22
C PRO A 17 0.54 0.68 1.45
N VAL A 18 1.79 0.84 1.85
CA VAL A 18 2.65 -0.25 2.31
C VAL A 18 3.24 0.08 3.67
N SER A 19 3.30 -0.93 4.54
CA SER A 19 3.94 -0.82 5.85
C SER A 19 5.46 -0.67 5.72
N ASP A 20 6.12 -0.25 6.80
CA ASP A 20 7.59 -0.21 6.86
C ASP A 20 8.21 -1.60 6.58
N VAL A 21 7.59 -2.67 7.08
CA VAL A 21 8.05 -4.06 6.88
C VAL A 21 7.92 -4.48 5.41
N GLU A 22 6.77 -4.20 4.78
CA GLU A 22 6.57 -4.49 3.36
C GLU A 22 7.47 -3.64 2.47
N ALA A 23 7.70 -2.38 2.85
CA ALA A 23 8.60 -1.49 2.13
C ALA A 23 10.00 -2.09 2.06
N TRP A 24 10.57 -2.50 3.20
CA TRP A 24 11.86 -3.18 3.25
C TRP A 24 11.93 -4.42 2.37
N TRP A 25 10.89 -5.24 2.39
CA TRP A 25 10.85 -6.46 1.59
C TRP A 25 10.71 -6.20 0.09
N LEU A 26 9.88 -5.23 -0.31
CA LEU A 26 9.73 -4.83 -1.71
C LEU A 26 11.02 -4.19 -2.26
N ILE A 27 11.74 -3.43 -1.43
CA ILE A 27 13.06 -2.88 -1.78
C ILE A 27 14.06 -4.02 -2.03
N ASP A 28 14.18 -4.96 -1.10
CA ASP A 28 15.05 -6.13 -1.23
C ASP A 28 14.71 -6.94 -2.50
N LEU A 29 13.42 -7.09 -2.79
CA LEU A 29 12.95 -7.73 -4.02
C LEU A 29 13.41 -6.99 -5.27
N VAL A 30 13.40 -5.65 -5.29
CA VAL A 30 13.90 -4.85 -6.42
C VAL A 30 15.41 -4.97 -6.55
N GLU A 31 16.14 -4.87 -5.43
CA GLU A 31 17.61 -4.94 -5.42
C GLU A 31 18.14 -6.30 -5.88
N LYS A 32 17.40 -7.38 -5.60
CA LYS A 32 17.71 -8.74 -6.06
C LYS A 32 17.33 -9.03 -7.51
N MET A 33 16.64 -8.12 -8.20
CA MET A 33 16.35 -8.32 -9.62
C MET A 33 17.65 -8.29 -10.45
N PRO A 34 17.82 -9.17 -11.44
CA PRO A 34 18.97 -9.11 -12.34
C PRO A 34 18.89 -7.87 -13.24
N GLU A 35 20.02 -7.42 -13.79
CA GLU A 35 19.99 -6.45 -14.89
C GLU A 35 19.54 -7.12 -16.20
N PRO A 36 18.85 -6.40 -17.11
CA PRO A 36 18.47 -4.98 -17.05
C PRO A 36 17.16 -4.71 -16.28
N ARG A 37 16.55 -5.74 -15.67
CA ARG A 37 15.23 -5.64 -15.05
C ARG A 37 15.21 -4.64 -13.89
N ARG A 38 16.21 -4.68 -13.03
CA ARG A 38 16.32 -3.77 -11.88
C ARG A 38 16.35 -2.31 -12.34
N ALA A 39 17.18 -1.96 -13.32
CA ALA A 39 17.22 -0.61 -13.88
C ALA A 39 15.86 -0.14 -14.43
N VAL A 40 15.14 -1.00 -15.17
CA VAL A 40 13.80 -0.68 -15.69
C VAL A 40 12.82 -0.36 -14.56
N ILE A 41 12.79 -1.18 -13.51
CA ILE A 41 11.90 -0.96 -12.37
C ILE A 41 12.26 0.32 -11.61
N ARG A 42 13.55 0.58 -11.36
CA ARG A 42 14.00 1.81 -10.71
C ARG A 42 13.64 3.06 -11.51
N ALA A 43 13.76 3.01 -12.84
CA ALA A 43 13.33 4.10 -13.72
C ALA A 43 11.82 4.38 -13.61
N ARG A 44 10.99 3.34 -13.48
CA ARG A 44 9.53 3.51 -13.26
C ARG A 44 9.20 4.12 -11.90
N PHE A 45 9.95 3.77 -10.85
CA PHE A 45 9.81 4.45 -9.55
C PHE A 45 10.17 5.93 -9.65
N ALA A 46 11.30 6.26 -10.27
CA ALA A 46 11.71 7.65 -10.49
C ALA A 46 10.65 8.43 -11.29
N GLU A 47 10.07 7.82 -12.32
CA GLU A 47 8.98 8.43 -13.08
C GLU A 47 7.72 8.68 -12.25
N ALA A 48 7.32 7.70 -11.45
CA ALA A 48 6.16 7.81 -10.58
C ALA A 48 6.35 8.92 -9.53
N GLU A 49 7.53 8.99 -8.94
CA GLU A 49 7.93 10.02 -8.00
C GLU A 49 7.84 11.43 -8.62
N ARG A 50 8.44 11.64 -9.81
CA ARG A 50 8.37 12.93 -10.53
C ARG A 50 6.92 13.37 -10.80
N LYS A 51 6.06 12.44 -11.22
CA LYS A 51 4.64 12.72 -11.47
C LYS A 51 3.92 13.13 -10.20
N LEU A 52 4.15 12.41 -9.10
CA LEU A 52 3.53 12.72 -7.81
C LEU A 52 4.00 14.08 -7.28
N ASP A 53 5.28 14.41 -7.41
CA ASP A 53 5.79 15.73 -6.98
C ASP A 53 5.18 16.87 -7.79
N SER A 54 5.07 16.71 -9.11
CA SER A 54 4.51 17.75 -10.00
C SER A 54 3.05 18.11 -9.68
N THR A 55 2.37 17.28 -8.89
CA THR A 55 0.96 17.44 -8.50
C THR A 55 0.79 17.74 -7.01
N GLY A 56 1.88 17.81 -6.24
CA GLY A 56 1.84 17.95 -4.78
C GLY A 56 1.36 16.69 -4.03
N LEU A 57 1.24 15.55 -4.71
CA LEU A 57 0.81 14.27 -4.13
C LEU A 57 1.96 13.38 -3.66
N GLY A 58 3.21 13.86 -3.76
CA GLY A 58 4.44 13.19 -3.30
C GLY A 58 4.60 13.01 -1.79
N ILE A 59 3.49 12.86 -1.05
CA ILE A 59 3.47 12.65 0.40
C ILE A 59 3.84 11.21 0.73
N LEU A 60 4.77 11.04 1.67
CA LEU A 60 5.19 9.73 2.17
C LEU A 60 4.10 9.12 3.06
N ASP A 61 3.77 9.75 4.20
CA ASP A 61 2.79 9.18 5.13
C ASP A 61 1.35 9.62 4.79
N VAL A 62 0.56 8.67 4.29
CA VAL A 62 -0.84 8.91 3.90
C VAL A 62 -1.83 8.66 5.02
N HIS A 63 -1.41 8.03 6.13
CA HIS A 63 -2.32 7.63 7.21
C HIS A 63 -2.48 8.68 8.31
N GLY A 64 -1.61 9.69 8.38
CA GLY A 64 -1.78 10.85 9.27
C GLY A 64 -2.91 11.82 8.89
N ARG A 65 -3.78 11.44 7.96
CA ARG A 65 -4.86 12.27 7.39
C ARG A 65 -6.21 11.96 8.02
N SER A 66 -7.09 12.96 8.11
CA SER A 66 -8.51 12.72 8.37
C SER A 66 -9.14 11.87 7.25
N LYS A 67 -10.29 11.24 7.53
CA LYS A 67 -11.02 10.44 6.54
C LYS A 67 -11.44 11.25 5.31
N ASN A 68 -11.70 12.55 5.47
CA ASN A 68 -12.05 13.41 4.35
C ASN A 68 -10.81 13.76 3.50
N GLU A 69 -9.71 14.15 4.14
CA GLU A 69 -8.44 14.44 3.45
C GLU A 69 -7.90 13.21 2.72
N TYR A 70 -8.00 12.02 3.32
CA TYR A 70 -7.61 10.78 2.65
C TYR A 70 -8.48 10.50 1.42
N ARG A 71 -9.80 10.73 1.50
CA ARG A 71 -10.71 10.55 0.34
C ARG A 71 -10.36 11.51 -0.80
N GLN A 72 -10.09 12.78 -0.48
CA GLN A 72 -9.68 13.77 -1.47
C GLN A 72 -8.34 13.41 -2.11
N PHE A 73 -7.36 13.04 -1.28
CA PHE A 73 -6.06 12.55 -1.73
C PHE A 73 -6.19 11.33 -2.65
N ALA A 74 -6.97 10.32 -2.24
CA ALA A 74 -7.13 9.10 -2.99
C ALA A 74 -7.82 9.35 -4.34
N LYS A 75 -8.80 10.26 -4.38
CA LYS A 75 -9.42 10.72 -5.62
C LYS A 75 -8.40 11.40 -6.53
N ALA A 76 -7.63 12.35 -6.00
CA ALA A 76 -6.63 13.10 -6.77
C ALA A 76 -5.56 12.16 -7.36
N TYR A 77 -5.07 11.21 -6.55
CA TYR A 77 -4.13 10.18 -7.00
C TYR A 77 -4.72 9.32 -8.12
N PHE A 78 -5.98 8.87 -7.95
CA PHE A 78 -6.66 8.04 -8.93
C PHE A 78 -6.81 8.74 -10.28
N ASP A 79 -7.13 10.04 -10.27
CA ASP A 79 -7.29 10.86 -11.47
C ASP A 79 -5.98 10.99 -12.27
N LEU A 80 -4.81 10.83 -11.64
CA LEU A 80 -3.51 10.82 -12.33
C LEU A 80 -3.33 9.60 -13.25
N ARG A 81 -4.13 8.54 -13.06
CA ARG A 81 -3.96 7.24 -13.74
C ARG A 81 -2.53 6.72 -13.65
N LEU A 82 -1.87 6.97 -12.52
CA LEU A 82 -0.48 6.62 -12.32
C LEU A 82 -0.32 5.11 -12.21
N ASP A 83 0.39 4.53 -13.18
CA ASP A 83 0.72 3.10 -13.15
C ASP A 83 1.67 2.79 -11.98
N CYS A 84 1.33 1.76 -11.20
CA CYS A 84 2.25 1.14 -10.27
C CYS A 84 3.55 0.74 -11.00
N PRO A 85 4.75 0.99 -10.43
CA PRO A 85 6.03 0.65 -11.07
C PRO A 85 6.17 -0.83 -11.48
N PHE A 86 5.44 -1.74 -10.83
CA PHE A 86 5.38 -3.17 -11.15
C PHE A 86 4.27 -3.58 -12.13
N LEU A 87 3.50 -2.65 -12.70
CA LEU A 87 2.46 -2.95 -13.68
C LEU A 87 3.05 -3.17 -15.07
N GLU A 88 2.72 -4.29 -15.70
CA GLU A 88 3.18 -4.65 -17.04
C GLU A 88 2.09 -5.34 -17.84
N LYS A 89 1.71 -4.76 -18.97
CA LYS A 89 0.66 -5.33 -19.84
C LYS A 89 -0.62 -5.65 -19.03
N GLU A 90 -1.03 -4.71 -18.17
CA GLU A 90 -2.17 -4.86 -17.24
C GLU A 90 -2.05 -6.02 -16.23
N ARG A 91 -0.82 -6.50 -16.00
CA ARG A 91 -0.50 -7.58 -15.05
C ARG A 91 0.54 -7.11 -14.04
N CYS A 92 0.34 -7.48 -12.78
CA CYS A 92 1.32 -7.21 -11.73
C CYS A 92 2.52 -8.15 -11.91
N SER A 93 3.71 -7.61 -12.19
CA SER A 93 4.93 -8.42 -12.36
C SER A 93 5.37 -9.10 -11.05
N ILE A 94 4.96 -8.56 -9.91
CA ILE A 94 5.24 -9.11 -8.58
C ILE A 94 4.02 -9.80 -7.95
N HIS A 95 3.16 -10.46 -8.74
CA HIS A 95 1.90 -11.03 -8.23
C HIS A 95 2.08 -11.89 -6.96
N ALA A 96 3.09 -12.77 -6.95
CA ALA A 96 3.43 -13.62 -5.82
C ALA A 96 3.96 -12.84 -4.61
N ALA A 97 4.40 -11.60 -4.82
CA ALA A 97 4.98 -10.71 -3.83
C ALA A 97 4.15 -9.44 -3.59
N ARG A 98 2.85 -9.47 -3.86
CA ARG A 98 1.96 -8.32 -3.62
C ARG A 98 1.90 -7.97 -2.13
N PRO A 99 1.87 -6.68 -1.77
CA PRO A 99 1.60 -6.25 -0.40
C PRO A 99 0.19 -6.65 0.02
N LEU A 100 -0.06 -6.69 1.33
CA LEU A 100 -1.33 -7.10 1.93
C LEU A 100 -2.49 -6.24 1.44
N ALA A 101 -2.31 -4.92 1.33
CA ALA A 101 -3.35 -4.03 0.78
C ALA A 101 -3.81 -4.47 -0.62
N CYS A 102 -2.91 -4.97 -1.46
CA CYS A 102 -3.23 -5.52 -2.78
C CYS A 102 -3.85 -6.92 -2.72
N ARG A 103 -3.51 -7.74 -1.72
CA ARG A 103 -4.04 -9.11 -1.54
C ARG A 103 -5.45 -9.12 -0.95
N GLU A 104 -5.72 -8.18 -0.05
CA GLU A 104 -7.02 -7.98 0.56
C GLU A 104 -7.99 -7.27 -0.40
N HIS A 105 -7.47 -6.57 -1.42
CA HIS A 105 -8.29 -5.98 -2.47
C HIS A 105 -8.79 -7.02 -3.47
N LEU A 106 -9.88 -7.69 -3.10
CA LEU A 106 -10.64 -8.60 -3.96
C LEU A 106 -12.07 -8.10 -4.09
N VAL A 107 -12.63 -8.16 -5.29
CA VAL A 107 -13.98 -7.65 -5.57
C VAL A 107 -14.90 -8.75 -6.12
N THR A 108 -16.20 -8.59 -5.87
CA THR A 108 -17.29 -9.42 -6.40
C THR A 108 -18.15 -8.68 -7.41
N SER A 109 -18.07 -7.35 -7.47
CA SER A 109 -18.65 -6.52 -8.54
C SER A 109 -17.90 -6.70 -9.87
N PRO A 110 -18.47 -6.31 -11.03
CA PRO A 110 -17.73 -6.26 -12.28
C PRO A 110 -16.37 -5.55 -12.15
N PRO A 111 -15.26 -6.11 -12.67
CA PRO A 111 -13.91 -5.57 -12.44
C PRO A 111 -13.71 -4.17 -13.04
N GLN A 112 -14.50 -3.81 -14.05
CA GLN A 112 -14.52 -2.47 -14.65
C GLN A 112 -14.88 -1.38 -13.64
N HIS A 113 -15.66 -1.72 -12.60
CA HIS A 113 -16.03 -0.77 -11.55
C HIS A 113 -14.81 -0.24 -10.79
N CYS A 114 -13.75 -1.04 -10.64
CA CYS A 114 -12.50 -0.60 -9.99
C CYS A 114 -11.80 0.53 -10.75
N SER A 115 -12.18 0.78 -12.01
CA SER A 115 -11.67 1.87 -12.85
C SER A 115 -12.56 3.13 -12.83
N THR A 116 -13.60 3.16 -11.98
CA THR A 116 -14.57 4.26 -11.88
C THR A 116 -14.36 5.16 -10.66
N GLY A 117 -13.25 4.98 -9.94
CA GLY A 117 -12.93 5.77 -8.74
C GLY A 117 -13.92 5.52 -7.60
N SER A 118 -14.37 6.58 -6.94
CA SER A 118 -15.25 6.53 -5.76
C SER A 118 -16.75 6.48 -6.09
N SER A 119 -17.14 5.89 -7.22
CA SER A 119 -18.54 5.80 -7.69
C SER A 119 -19.47 4.99 -6.76
N GLY A 120 -18.92 4.27 -5.78
CA GLY A 120 -19.68 3.38 -4.90
C GLY A 120 -20.07 2.04 -5.54
N LEU A 121 -19.69 1.80 -6.79
CA LEU A 121 -20.04 0.58 -7.54
C LEU A 121 -19.18 -0.65 -7.20
N VAL A 122 -18.08 -0.45 -6.47
CA VAL A 122 -17.13 -1.51 -6.11
C VAL A 122 -17.61 -2.26 -4.87
N GLN A 123 -17.80 -3.57 -5.00
CA GLN A 123 -18.12 -4.45 -3.89
C GLN A 123 -16.92 -5.34 -3.57
N GLY A 124 -16.29 -5.09 -2.42
CA GLY A 124 -15.13 -5.84 -1.92
C GLY A 124 -15.50 -7.10 -1.14
N VAL A 125 -14.61 -8.07 -1.14
CA VAL A 125 -14.64 -9.21 -0.21
C VAL A 125 -14.25 -8.71 1.17
N ARG A 126 -15.02 -9.06 2.20
CA ARG A 126 -14.65 -8.76 3.59
C ARG A 126 -13.59 -9.76 4.05
N SER A 127 -12.43 -9.24 4.47
CA SER A 127 -11.36 -10.01 5.10
C SER A 127 -10.99 -9.39 6.45
N ALA A 128 -10.26 -10.13 7.28
CA ALA A 128 -9.60 -9.54 8.44
C ALA A 128 -8.65 -8.41 7.97
N PRO A 129 -8.55 -7.28 8.69
CA PRO A 129 -7.79 -6.11 8.25
C PRO A 129 -6.29 -6.26 8.54
N MET A 130 -5.64 -7.30 7.98
CA MET A 130 -4.23 -7.59 8.26
C MET A 130 -3.32 -6.50 7.69
N ALA A 131 -3.64 -5.93 6.53
CA ALA A 131 -2.93 -4.77 6.02
C ALA A 131 -2.94 -3.64 7.05
N GLY A 132 -4.11 -3.29 7.58
CA GLY A 132 -4.27 -2.24 8.59
C GLY A 132 -3.49 -2.51 9.89
N ALA A 133 -3.40 -3.78 10.31
CA ALA A 133 -2.59 -4.18 11.46
C ALA A 133 -1.09 -4.03 11.18
N LEU A 134 -0.64 -4.43 9.99
CA LEU A 134 0.77 -4.36 9.60
C LEU A 134 1.27 -2.92 9.49
N LEU A 135 0.43 -1.98 9.05
CA LEU A 135 0.75 -0.54 9.04
C LEU A 135 1.02 0.03 10.44
N ARG A 136 0.54 -0.63 11.50
CA ARG A 136 0.74 -0.20 12.91
C ARG A 136 1.85 -0.97 13.61
N LEU A 137 2.37 -2.04 12.98
CA LEU A 137 3.25 -2.99 13.65
C LEU A 137 4.51 -2.32 14.18
N THR A 138 5.12 -1.43 13.40
CA THR A 138 6.37 -0.71 13.70
C THR A 138 6.18 0.64 14.39
N SER A 139 4.94 1.04 14.69
CA SER A 139 4.68 2.28 15.41
C SER A 139 5.06 2.14 16.88
N GLU A 140 5.85 3.04 17.44
CA GLU A 140 6.18 3.08 18.87
C GLU A 140 5.16 3.92 19.69
N ASP A 141 4.17 4.54 19.03
CA ASP A 141 3.09 5.27 19.72
C ASP A 141 2.19 4.36 20.56
N THR A 142 1.56 4.92 21.61
CA THR A 142 0.53 4.26 22.42
C THR A 142 -0.75 5.12 22.44
N PRO A 143 -1.86 4.66 21.81
CA PRO A 143 -1.99 3.44 21.02
C PRO A 143 -1.19 3.50 19.70
N PRO A 144 -0.83 2.35 19.08
CA PRO A 144 -0.08 2.32 17.82
C PRO A 144 -0.82 3.05 16.69
N ARG A 145 -0.15 4.03 16.08
CA ARG A 145 -0.69 4.76 14.93
C ARG A 145 -0.25 4.11 13.62
N PRO A 146 -1.10 4.13 12.58
CA PRO A 146 -0.69 3.64 11.27
C PRO A 146 0.43 4.50 10.68
N ARG A 147 1.45 3.85 10.15
CA ARG A 147 2.51 4.41 9.31
C ARG A 147 2.42 3.72 7.96
N ALA A 148 2.22 4.46 6.88
CA ALA A 148 2.33 3.85 5.56
C ALA A 148 2.92 4.79 4.55
N THR A 149 3.85 4.26 3.75
CA THR A 149 4.32 4.93 2.54
C THR A 149 3.48 4.52 1.34
N LEU A 150 3.34 5.41 0.35
CA LEU A 150 2.84 4.99 -0.95
C LEU A 150 3.83 4.02 -1.60
N LEU A 151 3.31 2.94 -2.18
CA LEU A 151 4.12 2.02 -2.96
C LEU A 151 4.91 2.76 -4.05
N ALA A 152 4.30 3.72 -4.75
CA ALA A 152 4.96 4.50 -5.79
C ALA A 152 6.17 5.33 -5.32
N LEU A 153 6.28 5.60 -4.00
CA LEU A 153 7.36 6.38 -3.40
C LEU A 153 8.36 5.51 -2.63
N LEU A 154 8.37 4.20 -2.86
CA LEU A 154 9.16 3.24 -2.10
C LEU A 154 10.67 3.56 -2.07
N LEU A 155 11.26 3.98 -3.20
CA LEU A 155 12.69 4.31 -3.27
C LEU A 155 13.02 5.64 -2.57
N ARG A 156 12.11 6.61 -2.59
CA ARG A 156 12.22 7.82 -1.76
C ARG A 156 12.16 7.47 -0.28
N TRP A 157 11.23 6.59 0.11
CA TRP A 157 11.11 6.14 1.49
C TRP A 157 12.40 5.47 1.97
N LEU A 158 13.05 4.64 1.16
CA LEU A 158 14.36 4.04 1.46
C LEU A 158 15.43 5.08 1.79
N ALA A 159 15.50 6.17 1.01
CA ALA A 159 16.50 7.22 1.20
C ALA A 159 16.35 7.95 2.54
N LEU A 160 15.15 7.94 3.13
CA LEU A 160 14.82 8.66 4.36
C LEU A 160 14.68 7.75 5.59
N ASN A 161 14.59 6.45 5.40
CA ASN A 161 14.38 5.47 6.46
C ASN A 161 15.49 4.43 6.35
N PRO A 162 16.58 4.51 7.12
CA PRO A 162 17.59 3.46 7.14
C PRO A 162 17.03 2.18 7.78
N LYS A 163 17.55 1.02 7.38
CA LYS A 163 17.07 -0.27 7.89
C LYS A 163 17.29 -0.34 9.40
N PRO A 164 16.25 -0.65 10.20
CA PRO A 164 16.43 -0.82 11.63
C PRO A 164 17.47 -1.90 11.93
N THR A 165 18.41 -1.58 12.82
CA THR A 165 19.41 -2.53 13.33
C THR A 165 18.93 -3.23 14.60
N ALA A 166 17.95 -2.64 15.30
CA ALA A 166 17.33 -3.25 16.47
C ALA A 166 16.50 -4.48 16.05
N VAL A 167 16.78 -5.61 16.70
CA VAL A 167 16.06 -6.87 16.51
C VAL A 167 15.20 -7.10 17.75
N LYS A 168 13.93 -7.42 17.54
CA LYS A 168 13.02 -7.89 18.58
C LYS A 168 12.73 -9.38 18.41
N PRO A 169 12.46 -10.12 19.49
CA PRO A 169 12.07 -11.53 19.40
C PRO A 169 10.83 -11.71 18.51
N ALA A 170 10.78 -12.81 17.75
CA ALA A 170 9.64 -13.11 16.88
C ALA A 170 8.32 -13.17 17.65
N GLN A 171 8.36 -13.70 18.89
CA GLN A 171 7.20 -13.74 19.78
C GLN A 171 6.63 -12.35 20.04
N GLU A 172 7.46 -11.35 20.33
CA GLU A 172 7.02 -9.97 20.59
C GLU A 172 6.30 -9.39 19.36
N TRP A 173 6.82 -9.64 18.16
CA TRP A 173 6.16 -9.20 16.92
C TRP A 173 4.80 -9.88 16.69
N ILE A 174 4.70 -11.17 16.99
CA ILE A 174 3.46 -11.92 16.84
C ILE A 174 2.41 -11.44 17.84
N GLU A 175 2.77 -11.33 19.12
CA GLU A 175 1.88 -10.83 20.18
C GLU A 175 1.38 -9.43 19.86
N ARG A 176 2.29 -8.55 19.42
CA ARG A 176 1.95 -7.18 18.99
C ARG A 176 0.99 -7.19 17.80
N LEU A 177 1.26 -7.98 16.76
CA LEU A 177 0.39 -8.08 15.59
C LEU A 177 -1.01 -8.58 15.96
N MET A 178 -1.10 -9.60 16.80
CA MET A 178 -2.37 -10.18 17.25
C MET A 178 -3.18 -9.18 18.09
N ALA A 179 -2.52 -8.43 18.99
CA ALA A 179 -3.16 -7.39 19.78
C ALA A 179 -3.73 -6.27 18.89
N ILE A 180 -2.95 -5.77 17.92
CA ILE A 180 -3.39 -4.75 16.97
C ILE A 180 -4.55 -5.25 16.12
N GLN A 181 -4.44 -6.47 15.57
CA GLN A 181 -5.48 -7.07 14.74
C GLN A 181 -6.79 -7.21 15.52
N SER A 182 -6.72 -7.66 16.77
CA SER A 182 -7.89 -7.84 17.63
C SER A 182 -8.57 -6.50 17.93
N SER A 183 -7.77 -5.45 18.18
CA SER A 183 -8.26 -4.08 18.35
C SER A 183 -9.01 -3.60 17.10
N LEU A 184 -8.40 -3.73 15.92
CA LEU A 184 -9.01 -3.30 14.66
C LEU A 184 -10.29 -4.10 14.33
N ALA A 185 -10.33 -5.39 14.65
CA ALA A 185 -11.52 -6.22 14.48
C ALA A 185 -12.70 -5.76 15.35
N ARG A 186 -12.43 -5.17 16.53
CA ARG A 186 -13.43 -4.53 17.39
C ARG A 186 -13.78 -3.09 16.97
N GLY A 187 -13.08 -2.53 15.99
CA GLY A 187 -13.23 -1.13 15.56
C GLY A 187 -12.40 -0.13 16.35
N GLU A 188 -11.59 -0.60 17.31
CA GLU A 188 -10.70 0.21 18.14
C GLU A 188 -9.39 0.47 17.36
N GLY A 189 -9.04 1.74 17.08
CA GLY A 189 -7.79 2.10 16.39
C GLY A 189 -7.95 2.72 15.00
N ASN A 190 -9.18 2.94 14.54
CA ASN A 190 -9.48 4.03 13.61
C ASN A 190 -9.58 5.32 14.45
N VAL A 191 -8.64 6.25 14.31
CA VAL A 191 -8.70 7.55 15.00
C VAL A 191 -9.10 8.62 13.97
N PRO A 192 -9.96 9.62 14.28
CA PRO A 192 -11.20 9.61 15.03
C PRO A 192 -12.42 9.95 14.13
N GLU A 193 -13.64 9.73 14.64
CA GLU A 193 -14.83 10.45 14.18
C GLU A 193 -14.74 11.91 14.62
N SER A 194 -14.46 12.80 13.67
CA SER A 194 -14.95 14.19 13.59
C SER A 194 -14.42 14.82 12.30
#